data_AF-A0ABD1B0F4-F1
#
_entry.id   AF-A0ABD1B0F4-F1
#
_cell.length_a   1.000
_cell.length_b   1.000
_cell.length_c   1.000
_cell.angle_alpha   90.00
_cell.angle_beta   90.00
_cell.angle_gamma   90.00
#
_symmetry.space_group_name_H-M   'P 1'
#
loop_
_entity.id
_entity.type
_entity.pdbx_description
1 polymer ?
#
loop_
_entity_poly.entity_id
_entity_poly.type
_entity_poly.pdbx_seq_one_letter_code
_entity_poly.pdbx_strand_id
1 'polypeptide(L)'
;MEPRNKHGYLNGFPGSSGDRQIRHKSSSSSSLSVFAARKPYSEMAKSKNHTAHNQSAKAHKNGIKKPRRHRHASTKGMDPKFLRNQRYARKHNVKSGENASGEE
;
A
#
# COMPACT_ATOMS: atom_id res chain seq x y z
N MET A 1 -7.15 20.75 -40.19
CA MET A 1 -5.86 21.19 -39.61
C MET A 1 -5.71 20.50 -38.27
N GLU A 2 -4.69 19.67 -38.17
CA GLU A 2 -4.52 18.52 -37.26
C GLU A 2 -4.53 18.84 -35.75
N PRO A 3 -4.92 17.88 -34.89
CA PRO A 3 -4.77 18.03 -33.44
C PRO A 3 -3.30 17.88 -33.01
N ARG A 4 -2.81 18.90 -32.29
CA ARG A 4 -1.47 18.92 -31.66
C ARG A 4 -1.33 17.82 -30.60
N ASN A 5 -0.35 16.95 -30.80
CA ASN A 5 0.14 15.94 -29.87
C ASN A 5 0.28 16.47 -28.43
N LYS A 6 -0.42 15.83 -27.48
CA LYS A 6 -0.10 15.89 -26.05
C LYS A 6 0.36 14.51 -25.59
N HIS A 7 1.61 14.18 -25.86
CA HIS A 7 2.30 13.10 -25.17
C HIS A 7 2.81 13.64 -23.82
N GLY A 8 1.96 13.55 -22.80
CA GLY A 8 2.33 13.75 -21.41
C GLY A 8 2.32 12.41 -20.69
N TYR A 9 3.51 11.92 -20.36
CA TYR A 9 3.77 10.60 -19.81
C TYR A 9 3.02 10.36 -18.50
N LEU A 10 2.32 9.23 -18.44
CA LEU A 10 1.70 8.68 -17.25
C LEU A 10 2.82 8.27 -16.27
N ASN A 11 2.85 8.87 -15.08
CA ASN A 11 3.79 8.51 -14.01
C ASN A 11 3.50 7.08 -13.54
N GLY A 12 4.34 6.14 -13.98
CA GLY A 12 4.32 4.74 -13.58
C GLY A 12 4.70 4.55 -12.11
N PHE A 13 3.89 3.78 -11.41
CA PHE A 13 4.21 3.20 -10.11
C PHE A 13 5.51 2.39 -10.21
N PRO A 14 6.51 2.59 -9.32
CA PRO A 14 7.67 1.71 -9.26
C PRO A 14 7.24 0.36 -8.68
N GLY A 15 6.89 -0.56 -9.57
CA GLY A 15 6.83 -1.98 -9.24
C GLY A 15 8.21 -2.43 -8.77
N SER A 16 8.27 -2.88 -7.51
CA SER A 16 9.40 -3.62 -6.94
C SER A 16 9.52 -4.99 -7.64
N SER A 17 9.96 -5.01 -8.90
CA SER A 17 10.35 -6.20 -9.63
C SER A 17 11.82 -6.51 -9.34
N GLY A 18 12.08 -6.94 -8.10
CA GLY A 18 13.34 -7.57 -7.72
C GLY A 18 13.42 -9.02 -8.18
N ASP A 19 13.09 -9.31 -9.44
CA ASP A 19 13.34 -10.63 -10.05
C ASP A 19 14.59 -10.52 -10.92
N ARG A 20 15.67 -11.09 -10.39
CA ARG A 20 17.01 -11.11 -10.98
C ARG A 20 17.00 -12.08 -12.17
N GLN A 21 16.61 -11.61 -13.35
CA GLN A 21 16.66 -12.41 -14.57
C GLN A 21 18.12 -12.66 -14.99
N ILE A 22 18.54 -13.93 -14.96
CA ILE A 22 19.76 -14.40 -15.61
C ILE A 22 19.48 -14.41 -17.12
N ARG A 23 20.16 -13.54 -17.87
CA ARG A 23 20.08 -13.50 -19.34
C ARG A 23 21.01 -14.57 -19.92
N HIS A 24 20.43 -15.70 -20.32
CA HIS A 24 21.11 -16.71 -21.13
C HIS A 24 21.16 -16.22 -22.59
N LYS A 25 22.35 -16.11 -23.17
CA LYS A 25 22.56 -15.77 -24.58
C LYS A 25 22.18 -17.00 -25.43
N SER A 26 21.17 -16.86 -26.28
CA SER A 26 20.80 -17.87 -27.28
C SER A 26 21.83 -17.89 -28.40
N SER A 27 22.57 -18.98 -28.52
CA SER A 27 23.20 -19.39 -29.78
C SER A 27 22.24 -20.30 -30.54
N SER A 28 22.23 -20.11 -31.84
CA SER A 28 21.27 -20.58 -32.82
C SER A 28 21.32 -22.09 -33.08
N SER A 29 20.12 -22.62 -33.37
CA SER A 29 19.79 -23.64 -34.37
C SER A 29 20.52 -24.99 -34.36
N SER A 30 19.76 -26.08 -34.24
CA SER A 30 19.47 -26.97 -35.40
C SER A 30 18.73 -28.24 -34.97
N SER A 31 17.64 -28.52 -35.70
CA SER A 31 17.01 -29.81 -36.02
C SER A 31 17.49 -31.09 -35.33
N LEU A 32 16.54 -31.87 -34.78
CA LEU A 32 16.17 -33.21 -35.27
C LEU A 32 15.09 -33.81 -34.35
N SER A 33 14.03 -34.31 -34.98
CA SER A 33 12.95 -35.06 -34.36
C SER A 33 13.45 -36.40 -33.82
N VAL A 34 13.33 -36.63 -32.51
CA VAL A 34 13.41 -37.95 -31.90
C VAL A 34 12.12 -38.16 -31.11
N PHE A 35 11.37 -39.21 -31.46
CA PHE A 35 10.24 -39.72 -30.69
C PHE A 35 10.75 -40.21 -29.32
N ALA A 36 10.92 -39.28 -28.38
CA ALA A 36 11.10 -39.60 -26.98
C ALA A 36 9.71 -39.71 -26.34
N ALA A 37 9.38 -40.87 -25.78
CA ALA A 37 8.18 -41.11 -25.01
C ALA A 37 7.94 -39.91 -24.07
N ARG A 38 6.87 -39.14 -24.32
CA ARG A 38 6.41 -38.10 -23.39
C ARG A 38 6.09 -38.80 -22.08
N LYS A 39 7.03 -38.77 -21.13
CA LYS A 39 6.78 -39.15 -19.74
C LYS A 39 5.43 -38.52 -19.35
N PRO A 40 4.45 -39.25 -18.78
CA PRO A 40 3.26 -38.60 -18.27
C PRO A 40 3.77 -37.56 -17.29
N TYR A 41 3.48 -36.29 -17.57
CA TYR A 41 3.77 -35.19 -16.67
C TYR A 41 3.29 -35.65 -15.30
N SER A 42 4.23 -35.86 -14.38
CA SER A 42 3.95 -36.31 -13.03
C SER A 42 2.76 -35.52 -12.53
N GLU A 43 1.68 -36.23 -12.25
CA GLU A 43 0.43 -35.72 -11.72
C GLU A 43 0.75 -34.57 -10.75
N MET A 44 0.25 -33.36 -11.04
CA MET A 44 0.58 -32.18 -10.23
C MET A 44 0.13 -32.47 -8.80
N ALA A 45 1.09 -32.78 -7.94
CA ALA A 45 0.81 -33.10 -6.55
C ALA A 45 0.10 -31.92 -5.92
N LYS A 46 -1.11 -32.14 -5.39
CA LYS A 46 -1.93 -31.08 -4.80
C LYS A 46 -1.13 -30.39 -3.70
N SER A 47 -0.89 -29.09 -3.86
CA SER A 47 -0.27 -28.27 -2.82
C SER A 47 -1.29 -27.89 -1.74
N LYS A 48 -0.81 -27.56 -0.54
CA LYS A 48 -1.67 -27.03 0.52
C LYS A 48 -2.22 -25.66 0.11
N ASN A 49 -3.53 -25.52 0.10
CA ASN A 49 -4.20 -24.29 -0.36
C ASN A 49 -4.11 -23.11 0.63
N HIS A 50 -3.85 -23.36 1.93
CA HIS A 50 -3.81 -22.31 2.95
C HIS A 50 -2.99 -22.72 4.19
N THR A 51 -2.24 -21.78 4.77
CA THR A 51 -1.52 -21.97 6.04
C THR A 51 -1.35 -20.67 6.83
N ALA A 52 -1.57 -20.74 8.15
CA ALA A 52 -1.32 -19.66 9.09
C ALA A 52 0.01 -19.83 9.87
N HIS A 53 0.76 -20.90 9.61
CA HIS A 53 1.85 -21.39 10.48
C HIS A 53 2.93 -20.34 10.80
N ASN A 54 3.28 -19.48 9.86
CA ASN A 54 4.36 -18.49 10.03
C ASN A 54 3.84 -17.04 10.12
N GLN A 55 2.52 -16.85 10.26
CA GLN A 55 1.95 -15.50 10.29
C GLN A 55 2.27 -14.82 11.62
N SER A 56 2.05 -15.51 12.74
CA SER A 56 2.32 -15.00 14.08
C SER A 56 3.82 -14.68 14.26
N ALA A 57 4.69 -15.62 13.88
CA ALA A 57 6.14 -15.42 13.99
C ALA A 57 6.61 -14.19 13.21
N LYS A 58 6.12 -13.97 11.97
CA LYS A 58 6.43 -12.76 11.17
C LYS A 58 5.88 -11.48 11.81
N ALA A 59 4.65 -11.51 12.31
CA ALA A 59 4.02 -10.35 12.95
C ALA A 59 4.79 -9.90 14.21
N HIS A 60 5.37 -10.85 14.95
CA HIS A 60 6.12 -10.56 16.17
C HIS A 60 7.60 -10.19 15.95
N LYS A 61 8.19 -10.40 14.76
CA LYS A 61 9.59 -10.00 14.48
C LYS A 61 9.86 -8.52 14.75
N ASN A 62 8.97 -7.65 14.29
CA ASN A 62 9.03 -6.19 14.52
C ASN A 62 8.06 -5.73 15.62
N GLY A 63 7.29 -6.68 16.18
CA GLY A 63 6.22 -6.46 17.13
C GLY A 63 4.96 -5.83 16.52
N ILE A 64 3.79 -6.22 17.03
CA ILE A 64 2.52 -5.59 16.69
C ILE A 64 2.44 -4.24 17.42
N LYS A 65 2.61 -3.14 16.69
CA LYS A 65 2.59 -1.79 17.27
C LYS A 65 1.14 -1.32 17.48
N LYS A 66 0.88 -0.73 18.65
CA LYS A 66 -0.39 -0.05 18.94
C LYS A 66 -0.47 1.27 18.17
N PRO A 67 -1.67 1.75 17.80
CA PRO A 67 -1.84 3.10 17.27
C PRO A 67 -1.24 4.15 18.21
N ARG A 68 -0.62 5.18 17.65
CA ARG A 68 0.00 6.25 18.45
C ARG A 68 -1.10 7.08 19.11
N ARG A 69 -0.95 7.33 20.42
CA ARG A 69 -1.81 8.26 21.15
C ARG A 69 -1.27 9.67 20.97
N HIS A 70 -2.03 10.53 20.29
CA HIS A 70 -1.75 11.96 20.16
C HIS A 70 -2.52 12.74 21.23
N ARG A 71 -2.08 13.98 21.54
CA ARG A 71 -2.81 14.88 22.46
C ARG A 71 -4.23 15.18 21.96
N HIS A 72 -4.40 15.27 20.65
CA HIS A 72 -5.68 15.47 19.98
C HIS A 72 -5.91 14.36 18.95
N ALA A 73 -7.05 13.69 19.05
CA ALA A 73 -7.47 12.68 18.09
C ALA A 73 -8.10 13.34 16.83
N SER A 74 -8.20 12.58 15.74
CA SER A 74 -8.90 13.05 14.54
C SER A 74 -10.39 13.21 14.79
N THR A 75 -10.97 14.34 14.38
CA THR A 75 -12.43 14.61 14.44
C THR A 75 -13.19 14.11 13.20
N LYS A 76 -12.53 13.37 12.30
CA LYS A 76 -13.14 12.82 11.09
C LYS A 76 -14.22 11.81 11.49
N GLY A 77 -15.44 12.00 10.97
CA GLY A 77 -16.60 11.15 11.26
C GLY A 77 -17.42 11.58 12.49
N MET A 78 -17.06 12.68 13.17
CA MET A 78 -17.94 13.28 14.18
C MET A 78 -19.16 13.96 13.55
N ASP A 79 -20.23 14.10 14.35
CA ASP A 79 -21.46 14.78 13.94
C ASP A 79 -21.19 16.18 13.37
N PRO A 80 -21.59 16.44 12.11
CA PRO A 80 -21.47 17.75 11.49
C PRO A 80 -22.10 18.89 12.31
N LYS A 81 -23.20 18.67 13.06
CA LYS A 81 -23.81 19.72 13.88
C LYS A 81 -22.90 20.12 15.03
N PHE A 82 -22.35 19.15 15.75
CA PHE A 82 -21.35 19.38 16.78
C PHE A 82 -20.12 20.11 16.24
N LEU A 83 -19.60 19.70 15.06
CA LEU A 83 -18.44 20.34 14.43
C LEU A 83 -18.71 21.79 14.04
N ARG A 84 -19.92 22.12 13.55
CA ARG A 84 -20.32 23.50 13.26
C ARG A 84 -20.32 24.34 14.53
N ASN A 85 -20.90 23.84 15.62
CA ASN A 85 -20.90 24.53 16.91
C ASN A 85 -19.47 24.73 17.45
N GLN A 86 -18.64 23.69 17.46
CA GLN A 86 -17.26 23.79 17.94
C GLN A 86 -16.43 24.81 17.15
N ARG A 87 -16.71 25.01 15.84
CA ARG A 87 -16.07 26.06 15.04
C ARG A 87 -16.49 27.45 15.51
N TYR A 88 -17.78 27.67 15.79
CA TYR A 88 -18.25 28.96 16.31
C TYR A 88 -17.74 29.24 17.72
N ALA A 89 -17.81 28.27 18.63
CA ALA A 89 -17.29 28.40 19.99
C ALA A 89 -15.80 28.80 19.98
N ARG A 90 -14.96 28.07 19.22
CA ARG A 90 -13.54 28.41 19.09
C ARG A 90 -13.33 29.81 18.50
N LYS A 91 -14.12 30.22 17.50
CA LYS A 91 -14.00 31.56 16.89
C LYS A 91 -14.19 32.70 17.90
N HIS A 92 -15.10 32.55 18.85
CA HIS A 92 -15.42 33.59 19.82
C HIS A 92 -14.63 33.47 21.13
N ASN A 93 -14.17 32.27 21.50
CA ASN A 93 -13.39 32.06 22.72
C ASN A 93 -11.95 32.61 22.65
N VAL A 94 -11.34 32.73 21.45
CA VAL A 94 -9.98 33.30 21.34
C VAL A 94 -9.95 34.77 21.76
N LYS A 95 -11.00 35.54 21.46
CA LYS A 95 -11.11 36.95 21.89
C LYS A 95 -11.32 37.08 23.40
N SER A 96 -11.95 36.09 24.04
CA SER A 96 -12.15 36.07 25.49
C SER A 96 -10.89 35.65 26.25
N GLY A 97 -10.04 34.81 25.65
CA GLY A 97 -8.82 34.30 26.28
C GLY A 97 -7.76 35.38 26.55
N GLU A 98 -7.64 36.38 25.66
CA GLU A 98 -6.75 37.54 25.86
C GLU A 98 -7.26 38.49 26.96
N ASN A 99 -8.58 38.55 27.17
CA ASN A 99 -9.20 39.36 28.22
C ASN A 99 -9.25 38.65 29.58
N ALA A 100 -9.13 37.32 29.61
CA ALA A 100 -9.17 36.52 30.84
C ALA A 100 -7.78 36.28 31.47
N SER A 101 -6.69 36.54 30.74
CA SER A 101 -5.31 36.43 31.23
C SER A 101 -4.72 37.73 31.78
N GLY A 102 -5.53 38.79 31.89
CA GLY A 102 -5.13 40.12 32.41
C GLY A 102 -5.64 40.42 33.82
N GLU A 103 -6.27 39.45 34.49
CA GLU A 103 -6.73 39.53 35.87
C GLU A 103 -5.98 38.46 36.69
N GLU A 104 -4.66 38.63 36.85
CA GLU A 104 -3.86 38.09 37.95
C GLU A 104 -2.65 39.00 38.22
#